data_AF-A0A0D6AYM8-F1
#
_entry.id   AF-A0A0D6AYM8-F1
#
_cell.length_a   1.000
_cell.length_b   1.000
_cell.length_c   1.000
_cell.angle_alpha   90.00
_cell.angle_beta   90.00
_cell.angle_gamma   90.00
#
_symmetry.space_group_name_H-M   'P 1'
#
loop_
_entity.id
_entity.type
_entity.pdbx_description
1 polymer ?
#
loop_
_entity_poly.entity_id
_entity_poly.type
_entity_poly.pdbx_seq_one_letter_code
_entity_poly.pdbx_strand_id
1 'polypeptide(L)'
;MQEKPLESVELDLLAVIRQIHAEEGPFGRDLLLVRARGRGLEVSRPLGRLKDLGLVEEIERKPSVLRRLFGAKPEALLRPTASGLALGSEETASETTATAEAQPEAGTGPESGTAPQTGTETDAPALTPEMPRETVDETTRETAARAETAARAPATAVPSPAPAPAPSPAPTPVAPAPRAEPPAPPAPRPAPPAELPVSAPPVKAAPPTPRVEPTAPATPVADADAAPLPMPRRAKPRNVRGYTEELGGSPVAAKTVPLRHDVDPAMMENLREALAVIGIEMTFAGEALIADRMGRGASIGEALSQVVLFAFAHAVAEDARAGEQLQALGLTDYAVDVIAEFERLRDAGEIDGDRLEEDMRRLWTLVGDSPDRLRLAEELLQDPVGGLTPPALLPEDLRPVEES
;
A
#
# COMPACT_ATOMS: atom_id res chain seq x y z
N MET A 1 34.46 -33.21 21.34
CA MET A 1 33.63 -32.82 22.50
C MET A 1 32.48 -33.81 22.52
N GLN A 2 32.21 -34.47 23.65
CA GLN A 2 31.08 -35.40 23.73
C GLN A 2 29.80 -34.56 23.83
N GLU A 3 28.94 -34.66 22.82
CA GLU A 3 27.64 -33.97 22.84
C GLU A 3 26.78 -34.62 23.92
N LYS A 4 26.48 -33.84 24.97
CA LYS A 4 25.62 -34.31 26.06
C LYS A 4 24.22 -34.52 25.49
N PRO A 5 23.61 -35.71 25.66
CA PRO A 5 22.28 -35.98 25.12
C PRO A 5 21.27 -34.95 25.65
N LEU A 6 20.26 -34.66 24.83
CA LEU A 6 19.15 -33.76 25.17
C LEU A 6 18.37 -34.33 26.35
N GLU A 7 18.01 -33.48 27.30
CA GLU A 7 17.15 -33.85 28.42
C GLU A 7 15.68 -33.90 27.97
N SER A 8 14.84 -34.71 28.61
CA SER A 8 13.41 -34.85 28.25
C SER A 8 12.71 -33.49 28.16
N VAL A 9 13.00 -32.60 29.11
CA VAL A 9 12.42 -31.24 29.15
C VAL A 9 12.83 -30.39 27.94
N GLU A 10 14.03 -30.62 27.39
CA GLU A 10 14.52 -29.93 26.20
C GLU A 10 13.81 -30.46 24.94
N LEU A 11 13.57 -31.76 24.86
CA LEU A 11 12.80 -32.38 23.78
C LEU A 11 11.34 -31.92 23.80
N ASP A 12 10.70 -31.88 24.97
CA ASP A 12 9.33 -31.39 25.14
C ASP A 12 9.19 -29.92 24.73
N LEU A 13 10.15 -29.07 25.13
CA LEU A 13 10.16 -27.67 24.72
C LEU A 13 10.41 -27.53 23.20
N LEU A 14 11.32 -28.32 22.62
CA LEU A 14 11.55 -28.31 21.18
C LEU A 14 10.31 -28.75 20.41
N ALA A 15 9.56 -29.74 20.90
CA ALA A 15 8.28 -30.15 20.32
C ALA A 15 7.25 -29.01 20.33
N VAL A 16 7.15 -28.25 21.43
CA VAL A 16 6.30 -27.04 21.49
C VAL A 16 6.75 -26.00 20.48
N ILE A 17 8.05 -25.72 20.37
CA ILE A 17 8.60 -24.74 19.41
C ILE A 17 8.29 -25.16 17.97
N ARG A 18 8.47 -26.43 17.61
CA ARG A 18 8.15 -26.95 16.27
C ARG A 18 6.65 -26.83 15.98
N GLN A 19 5.80 -27.14 16.96
CA GLN A 19 4.35 -27.01 16.81
C GLN A 19 3.93 -25.57 16.55
N ILE A 20 4.37 -24.60 17.37
CA ILE A 20 4.02 -23.19 17.18
C ILE A 20 4.55 -22.70 15.82
N HIS A 21 5.77 -23.10 15.44
CA HIS A 21 6.33 -22.73 14.14
C HIS A 21 5.54 -23.30 12.95
N ALA A 22 5.01 -24.51 13.07
CA ALA A 22 4.18 -25.10 12.03
C ALA A 22 2.80 -24.42 11.92
N GLU A 23 2.26 -23.92 13.04
CA GLU A 23 0.97 -23.22 13.10
C GLU A 23 1.07 -21.75 12.65
N GLU A 24 2.10 -21.02 13.10
CA GLU A 24 2.15 -19.55 13.04
C GLU A 24 3.41 -19.00 12.34
N GLY A 25 4.40 -19.85 12.02
CA GLY A 25 5.71 -19.43 11.51
C GLY A 25 6.62 -18.90 12.63
N PRO A 26 7.57 -17.98 12.36
CA PRO A 26 8.42 -17.40 13.40
C PRO A 26 7.61 -16.63 14.44
N PHE A 27 7.86 -16.86 15.72
CA PHE A 27 7.03 -16.35 16.81
C PHE A 27 7.82 -15.70 17.94
N GLY A 28 7.19 -14.76 18.66
CA GLY A 28 7.81 -14.08 19.80
C GLY A 28 7.95 -14.95 21.04
N ARG A 29 8.88 -14.58 21.93
CA ARG A 29 9.15 -15.31 23.19
C ARG A 29 7.92 -15.38 24.12
N ASP A 30 7.05 -14.39 24.09
CA ASP A 30 5.85 -14.34 24.94
C ASP A 30 4.86 -15.45 24.61
N LEU A 31 4.65 -15.72 23.32
CA LEU A 31 3.78 -16.82 22.88
C LEU A 31 4.33 -18.18 23.35
N LEU A 32 5.64 -18.38 23.25
CA LEU A 32 6.30 -19.57 23.77
C LEU A 32 6.10 -19.73 25.26
N LEU A 33 6.27 -18.65 26.04
CA LEU A 33 6.06 -18.66 27.50
C LEU A 33 4.63 -19.07 27.85
N VAL A 34 3.63 -18.54 27.16
CA VAL A 34 2.22 -18.88 27.38
C VAL A 34 1.95 -20.35 27.07
N ARG A 35 2.35 -20.84 25.89
CA ARG A 35 2.12 -22.23 25.46
C ARG A 35 2.89 -23.24 26.33
N ALA A 36 4.15 -22.98 26.64
CA ALA A 36 4.98 -23.85 27.47
C ALA A 36 4.49 -23.89 28.93
N ARG A 37 4.10 -22.74 29.50
CA ARG A 37 3.51 -22.68 30.84
C ARG A 37 2.19 -23.44 30.93
N GLY A 38 1.37 -23.41 29.87
CA GLY A 38 0.16 -24.22 29.78
C GLY A 38 0.42 -25.74 29.84
N ARG A 39 1.63 -26.18 29.50
CA ARG A 39 2.10 -27.58 29.61
C ARG A 39 2.96 -27.85 30.84
N GLY A 40 3.13 -26.87 31.73
CA GLY A 40 3.98 -27.01 32.93
C GLY A 40 5.48 -27.08 32.64
N LEU A 41 5.93 -26.58 31.48
CA LEU A 41 7.34 -26.62 31.06
C LEU A 41 8.10 -25.36 31.48
N GLU A 42 9.35 -25.53 31.94
CA GLU A 42 10.29 -24.44 32.17
C GLU A 42 10.92 -23.97 30.85
N VAL A 43 10.90 -22.67 30.56
CA VAL A 43 11.40 -22.13 29.28
C VAL A 43 12.83 -21.63 29.36
N SER A 44 13.18 -20.86 30.39
CA SER A 44 14.42 -20.05 30.38
C SER A 44 15.71 -20.87 30.26
N ARG A 45 15.83 -21.96 31.04
CA ARG A 45 17.04 -22.79 31.05
C ARG A 45 17.11 -23.73 29.83
N PRO A 46 16.06 -24.49 29.48
CA PRO A 46 16.10 -25.36 28.31
C PRO A 46 16.24 -24.58 27.00
N LEU A 47 15.59 -23.42 26.86
CA LEU A 47 15.71 -22.59 25.66
C LEU A 47 17.15 -22.11 25.44
N GLY A 48 17.85 -21.71 26.49
CA GLY A 48 19.27 -21.33 26.40
C GLY A 48 20.13 -22.46 25.84
N ARG A 49 19.93 -23.69 26.35
CA ARG A 49 20.65 -24.86 25.86
C ARG A 49 20.27 -25.26 24.43
N LEU A 50 18.99 -25.17 24.05
CA LEU A 50 18.55 -25.41 22.67
C LEU A 50 19.16 -24.39 21.69
N LYS A 51 19.36 -23.14 22.12
CA LYS A 51 20.08 -22.12 21.34
C LYS A 51 21.57 -22.42 21.22
N ASP A 52 22.23 -22.79 22.33
CA ASP A 52 23.66 -23.14 22.34
C ASP A 52 23.96 -24.36 21.45
N LEU A 53 23.01 -25.29 21.34
CA LEU A 53 23.08 -26.46 20.44
C LEU A 53 22.70 -26.14 18.99
N GLY A 54 22.30 -24.91 18.68
CA GLY A 54 21.90 -24.51 17.32
C GLY A 54 20.63 -25.21 16.83
N LEU A 55 19.76 -25.68 17.73
CA LEU A 55 18.47 -26.29 17.38
C LEU A 55 17.36 -25.26 17.25
N VAL A 56 17.52 -24.12 17.93
CA VAL A 56 16.62 -22.98 17.89
C VAL A 56 17.47 -21.74 17.69
N GLU A 57 17.07 -20.86 16.80
CA GLU A 57 17.73 -19.56 16.63
C GLU A 57 16.74 -18.43 16.91
N GLU A 58 17.31 -17.31 17.37
CA GLU A 58 16.61 -16.06 17.60
C GLU A 58 16.95 -15.12 16.45
N ILE A 59 15.95 -14.83 15.62
CA ILE A 59 16.07 -13.90 14.51
C ILE A 59 15.51 -12.54 14.96
N GLU A 60 16.33 -11.50 14.79
CA GLU A 60 15.86 -10.13 14.99
C GLU A 60 15.07 -9.69 13.76
N ARG A 61 13.75 -9.58 13.91
CA ARG A 61 12.93 -8.93 12.90
C ARG A 61 13.07 -7.42 13.10
N LYS A 62 13.96 -6.84 12.31
CA LYS A 62 14.06 -5.38 12.20
C LYS A 62 12.67 -4.85 11.81
N PRO A 63 12.12 -3.85 12.52
CA PRO A 63 10.91 -3.20 12.05
C PRO A 63 11.21 -2.62 10.68
N SER A 64 10.23 -2.64 9.77
CA SER A 64 10.34 -1.88 8.52
C SER A 64 10.69 -0.43 8.85
N VAL A 65 11.35 0.26 7.92
CA VAL A 65 11.79 1.66 8.14
C VAL A 65 10.64 2.49 8.67
N LEU A 66 9.47 2.38 8.05
CA LEU A 66 8.22 2.98 8.51
C LEU A 66 7.87 2.66 9.97
N ARG A 67 7.85 1.39 10.38
CA ARG A 67 7.56 1.01 11.78
C ARG A 67 8.58 1.58 12.76
N ARG A 68 9.85 1.73 12.36
CA ARG A 68 10.86 2.39 13.21
C ARG A 68 10.51 3.84 13.48
N LEU A 69 9.89 4.54 12.51
CA LEU A 69 9.46 5.93 12.67
C LEU A 69 8.37 6.07 13.73
N PHE A 70 7.51 5.07 13.86
CA PHE A 70 6.47 4.99 14.90
C PHE A 70 6.99 4.43 16.24
N GLY A 71 8.31 4.31 16.39
CA GLY A 71 8.92 3.84 17.65
C GLY A 71 8.81 2.33 17.87
N ALA A 72 8.47 1.55 16.84
CA ALA A 72 8.48 0.10 16.95
C ALA A 72 9.90 -0.40 17.25
N LYS A 73 10.01 -1.24 18.28
CA LYS A 73 11.27 -1.85 18.67
C LYS A 73 11.54 -3.10 17.81
N PRO A 74 12.82 -3.42 17.52
CA PRO A 74 13.16 -4.71 16.94
C PRO A 74 12.58 -5.84 17.78
N GLU A 75 11.87 -6.75 17.12
CA GLU A 75 11.23 -7.88 17.77
C GLU A 75 12.10 -9.13 17.58
N ALA A 76 12.43 -9.79 18.68
CA ALA A 76 13.19 -11.01 18.65
C ALA A 76 12.23 -12.20 18.49
N LEU A 77 12.29 -12.85 17.32
CA LEU A 77 11.45 -13.98 16.99
C LEU A 77 12.26 -15.28 17.06
N LEU A 78 11.63 -16.34 17.53
CA LEU A 78 12.21 -17.67 17.63
C LEU A 78 11.77 -18.51 16.44
N ARG A 79 12.71 -19.29 15.90
CA ARG A 79 12.41 -20.33 14.92
C ARG A 79 13.30 -21.56 15.14
N PRO A 80 12.78 -22.79 14.93
CA PRO A 80 13.62 -23.99 14.91
C PRO A 80 14.54 -23.95 13.68
N THR A 81 15.78 -24.38 13.86
CA THR A 81 16.73 -24.54 12.75
C THR A 81 16.43 -25.82 11.97
N ALA A 82 17.10 -26.04 10.83
CA ALA A 82 16.99 -27.30 10.09
C ALA A 82 17.30 -28.53 10.98
N SER A 83 18.31 -28.42 11.84
CA SER A 83 18.68 -29.46 12.81
C SER A 83 17.57 -29.67 13.85
N GLY A 84 16.98 -28.60 14.38
CA GLY A 84 15.85 -28.68 15.31
C GLY A 84 14.60 -29.29 14.69
N LEU A 85 14.36 -29.05 13.40
CA LEU A 85 13.24 -29.64 12.67
C LEU A 85 13.42 -31.14 12.39
N ALA A 86 14.66 -31.59 12.14
CA ALA A 86 14.96 -32.98 11.83
C ALA A 86 14.77 -33.92 13.04
N LEU A 87 15.10 -33.46 14.25
CA LEU A 87 15.15 -34.29 15.46
C LEU A 87 13.82 -34.93 15.89
N GLY A 88 12.67 -34.40 15.47
CA GLY A 88 11.38 -35.01 15.81
C GLY A 88 10.59 -35.47 14.60
N SER A 89 11.26 -35.75 13.48
CA SER A 89 10.66 -36.44 12.33
C SER A 89 10.95 -37.94 12.34
N GLU A 90 11.96 -38.40 13.09
CA GLU A 90 12.34 -39.82 13.15
C GLU A 90 11.50 -40.63 14.14
N GLU A 91 10.94 -39.99 15.17
CA GLU A 91 10.18 -40.66 16.22
C GLU A 91 8.78 -41.11 15.74
N THR A 92 8.17 -40.38 14.80
CA THR A 92 6.89 -40.77 14.16
C THR A 92 7.05 -41.82 13.07
N ALA A 93 8.24 -42.03 12.53
CA ALA A 93 8.49 -43.04 11.49
C ALA A 93 8.67 -44.45 12.06
N SER A 94 9.12 -44.59 13.32
CA SER A 94 9.40 -45.91 13.92
C SER A 94 8.17 -46.61 14.51
N GLU A 95 7.05 -45.91 14.75
CA GLU A 95 5.86 -46.52 15.36
C GLU A 95 4.86 -47.11 14.34
N THR A 96 5.02 -46.83 13.03
CA THR A 96 4.08 -47.30 11.99
C THR A 96 4.50 -48.63 11.32
N THR A 97 5.72 -49.13 11.52
CA THR A 97 6.22 -50.35 10.86
C THR A 97 6.10 -51.66 11.65
N ALA A 98 5.49 -51.66 12.84
CA ALA A 98 5.42 -52.86 13.68
C ALA A 98 4.12 -53.69 13.57
N THR A 99 3.19 -53.39 12.64
CA THR A 99 1.97 -54.20 12.44
C THR A 99 1.69 -54.43 10.95
N ALA A 100 2.56 -55.19 10.26
CA ALA A 100 2.24 -55.73 8.94
C ALA A 100 3.10 -56.97 8.63
N GLU A 101 2.90 -58.06 9.38
CA GLU A 101 3.45 -59.36 9.00
C GLU A 101 2.45 -60.48 9.34
N ALA A 102 1.54 -60.78 8.39
CA ALA A 102 0.86 -62.07 8.26
C ALA A 102 0.15 -62.24 6.88
N GLN A 103 0.92 -62.72 5.89
CA GLN A 103 0.58 -63.85 5.01
C GLN A 103 -0.50 -63.73 3.87
N PRO A 104 -0.54 -64.65 2.86
CA PRO A 104 -0.14 -64.33 1.48
C PRO A 104 -1.09 -64.82 0.35
N GLU A 105 -0.69 -64.51 -0.90
CA GLU A 105 -0.91 -65.22 -2.19
C GLU A 105 -2.30 -65.74 -2.62
N ALA A 106 -2.77 -65.28 -3.79
CA ALA A 106 -2.97 -66.09 -5.02
C ALA A 106 -3.81 -65.33 -6.06
N GLY A 107 -3.43 -65.39 -7.35
CA GLY A 107 -4.37 -65.02 -8.43
C GLY A 107 -3.77 -64.52 -9.73
N THR A 108 -3.13 -65.42 -10.48
CA THR A 108 -2.68 -65.28 -11.88
C THR A 108 -3.89 -65.19 -12.84
N GLY A 109 -3.82 -64.34 -13.88
CA GLY A 109 -4.76 -64.40 -15.02
C GLY A 109 -4.63 -63.24 -16.04
N PRO A 110 -4.30 -63.50 -17.32
CA PRO A 110 -4.02 -62.50 -18.36
C PRO A 110 -5.20 -62.27 -19.35
N GLU A 111 -5.03 -61.34 -20.30
CA GLU A 111 -5.61 -61.22 -21.68
C GLU A 111 -5.96 -59.74 -22.01
N SER A 112 -5.25 -59.06 -22.92
CA SER A 112 -5.27 -59.11 -24.40
C SER A 112 -6.52 -58.49 -25.06
N GLY A 113 -6.26 -57.51 -25.95
CA GLY A 113 -7.15 -57.02 -27.01
C GLY A 113 -7.60 -55.56 -26.81
N THR A 114 -7.79 -54.70 -27.80
CA THR A 114 -7.73 -54.76 -29.27
C THR A 114 -7.92 -53.29 -29.72
N ALA A 115 -7.15 -52.81 -30.69
CA ALA A 115 -7.41 -51.54 -31.39
C ALA A 115 -8.70 -51.66 -32.24
N PRO A 116 -9.34 -50.54 -32.64
CA PRO A 116 -9.07 -50.13 -34.02
C PRO A 116 -9.07 -48.61 -34.28
N GLN A 117 -8.51 -48.30 -35.44
CA GLN A 117 -8.39 -47.02 -36.12
C GLN A 117 -9.75 -46.42 -36.53
N THR A 118 -9.81 -45.09 -36.62
CA THR A 118 -10.58 -44.38 -37.65
C THR A 118 -9.92 -43.03 -37.90
N GLY A 119 -9.63 -42.76 -39.18
CA GLY A 119 -9.13 -41.48 -39.67
C GLY A 119 -10.23 -40.63 -40.31
N THR A 120 -9.86 -39.37 -40.57
CA THR A 120 -10.43 -38.40 -41.54
C THR A 120 -9.51 -37.17 -41.43
N GLU A 121 -8.59 -36.87 -42.36
CA GLU A 121 -8.78 -36.35 -43.72
C GLU A 121 -9.76 -35.16 -43.76
N THR A 122 -9.23 -33.92 -43.81
CA THR A 122 -9.85 -32.77 -44.50
C THR A 122 -8.78 -31.72 -44.79
N ASP A 123 -8.43 -31.70 -46.07
CA ASP A 123 -8.09 -30.62 -47.00
C ASP A 123 -7.83 -29.18 -46.54
N ALA A 124 -6.87 -28.57 -47.25
CA ALA A 124 -6.56 -27.14 -47.31
C ALA A 124 -7.61 -26.40 -48.21
N PRO A 125 -7.57 -25.05 -48.40
CA PRO A 125 -6.47 -24.40 -49.14
C PRO A 125 -6.08 -22.98 -48.68
N ALA A 126 -4.94 -22.56 -49.23
CA ALA A 126 -4.29 -21.27 -49.19
C ALA A 126 -5.13 -20.10 -49.73
N LEU A 127 -4.75 -18.87 -49.35
CA LEU A 127 -4.72 -17.67 -50.20
C LEU A 127 -3.83 -16.58 -49.57
N THR A 128 -2.69 -16.32 -50.23
CA THR A 128 -1.89 -15.08 -50.18
C THR A 128 -2.58 -13.96 -50.98
N PRO A 129 -2.23 -12.67 -50.72
CA PRO A 129 -1.41 -11.90 -51.68
C PRO A 129 -0.34 -11.00 -51.00
N GLU A 130 0.92 -10.99 -51.47
CA GLU A 130 1.56 -9.97 -52.35
C GLU A 130 1.31 -8.50 -51.94
N MET A 131 2.28 -7.82 -51.31
CA MET A 131 3.28 -6.86 -51.88
C MET A 131 2.71 -5.43 -52.09
N PRO A 132 3.50 -4.32 -51.96
CA PRO A 132 4.90 -4.22 -52.40
C PRO A 132 5.89 -3.42 -51.53
N ARG A 133 7.14 -3.54 -52.00
CA ARG A 133 8.41 -2.90 -51.63
C ARG A 133 8.39 -1.38 -51.68
N GLU A 134 9.14 -0.76 -50.77
CA GLU A 134 9.96 0.43 -51.09
C GLU A 134 11.26 0.41 -50.28
N THR A 135 12.22 1.20 -50.74
CA THR A 135 13.65 0.92 -50.89
C THR A 135 14.53 1.89 -50.09
N VAL A 136 15.65 1.37 -49.54
CA VAL A 136 17.04 1.94 -49.52
C VAL A 136 17.24 3.25 -48.70
N ASP A 137 18.16 3.38 -47.74
CA ASP A 137 19.66 3.38 -47.74
C ASP A 137 20.14 3.04 -46.29
N GLU A 138 21.03 2.08 -46.01
CA GLU A 138 22.48 2.03 -46.25
C GLU A 138 23.29 3.16 -45.58
N THR A 139 24.06 2.84 -44.51
CA THR A 139 25.51 3.18 -44.36
C THR A 139 26.05 2.78 -42.97
N THR A 140 27.00 1.81 -43.01
CA THR A 140 28.14 1.58 -42.08
C THR A 140 27.86 0.98 -40.69
N ARG A 141 27.93 -0.35 -40.46
CA ARG A 141 29.10 -1.27 -40.38
C ARG A 141 30.26 -0.78 -39.51
N GLU A 142 30.40 -1.33 -38.30
CA GLU A 142 31.71 -1.74 -37.80
C GLU A 142 31.65 -2.97 -36.88
N THR A 143 32.45 -3.98 -37.27
CA THR A 143 33.03 -5.08 -36.48
C THR A 143 32.16 -6.21 -35.93
N ALA A 144 32.09 -7.24 -36.76
CA ALA A 144 31.92 -8.65 -36.39
C ALA A 144 33.16 -9.22 -35.66
N ALA A 145 32.95 -10.24 -34.82
CA ALA A 145 33.41 -11.62 -35.04
C ALA A 145 33.79 -12.37 -33.74
N ARG A 146 32.94 -13.32 -33.33
CA ARG A 146 33.34 -14.66 -32.84
C ARG A 146 32.10 -15.58 -32.82
N ALA A 147 31.85 -16.32 -33.90
CA ALA A 147 32.06 -17.77 -34.03
C ALA A 147 31.39 -18.58 -32.89
N GLU A 148 30.15 -19.06 -33.06
CA GLU A 148 29.78 -20.32 -33.76
C GLU A 148 30.45 -21.55 -33.13
N THR A 149 29.68 -22.40 -32.45
CA THR A 149 29.57 -23.86 -32.71
C THR A 149 28.43 -24.45 -31.87
N ALA A 150 27.51 -25.12 -32.55
CA ALA A 150 26.39 -25.86 -32.00
C ALA A 150 26.81 -27.18 -31.34
N ALA A 151 26.20 -27.50 -30.19
CA ALA A 151 26.08 -28.88 -29.69
C ALA A 151 24.61 -29.16 -29.40
N ARG A 152 24.03 -29.95 -30.31
CA ARG A 152 22.67 -30.47 -30.36
C ARG A 152 22.44 -31.45 -29.21
N ALA A 153 21.66 -31.06 -28.20
CA ALA A 153 21.14 -31.97 -27.18
C ALA A 153 19.72 -32.44 -27.58
N PRO A 154 19.39 -33.74 -27.40
CA PRO A 154 18.07 -34.26 -27.74
C PRO A 154 17.02 -33.72 -26.76
N ALA A 155 15.94 -33.14 -27.31
CA ALA A 155 14.75 -32.81 -26.56
C ALA A 155 14.12 -34.09 -26.01
N THR A 156 14.29 -34.34 -24.71
CA THR A 156 13.47 -35.27 -23.94
C THR A 156 12.04 -34.76 -23.96
N ALA A 157 11.17 -35.53 -24.61
CA ALA A 157 9.73 -35.36 -24.54
C ALA A 157 9.29 -35.43 -23.08
N VAL A 158 8.78 -34.32 -22.56
CA VAL A 158 8.13 -34.27 -21.25
C VAL A 158 6.79 -35.02 -21.40
N PRO A 159 6.51 -36.05 -20.59
CA PRO A 159 5.21 -36.72 -20.63
C PRO A 159 4.12 -35.73 -20.23
N SER A 160 3.05 -35.69 -21.03
CA SER A 160 1.85 -34.91 -20.77
C SER A 160 1.31 -35.23 -19.37
N PRO A 161 0.99 -34.24 -18.52
CA PRO A 161 0.48 -34.49 -17.18
C PRO A 161 -0.82 -35.27 -17.25
N ALA A 162 -0.92 -36.31 -16.43
CA ALA A 162 -2.12 -37.11 -16.28
C ALA A 162 -3.31 -36.22 -15.84
N PRO A 163 -4.53 -36.46 -16.33
CA PRO A 163 -5.72 -35.71 -15.95
C PRO A 163 -5.92 -35.78 -14.42
N ALA A 164 -6.13 -34.62 -13.81
CA ALA A 164 -6.39 -34.50 -12.38
C ALA A 164 -7.61 -35.37 -11.99
N PRO A 165 -7.55 -36.10 -10.86
CA PRO A 165 -8.68 -36.87 -10.36
C PRO A 165 -9.88 -35.95 -10.12
N ALA A 166 -11.06 -36.43 -10.51
CA ALA A 166 -12.32 -35.72 -10.30
C ALA A 166 -12.49 -35.37 -8.80
N PRO A 167 -12.97 -34.16 -8.47
CA PRO A 167 -13.17 -33.76 -7.09
C PRO A 167 -14.14 -34.72 -6.39
N SER A 168 -13.73 -35.24 -5.22
CA SER A 168 -14.60 -36.00 -4.34
C SER A 168 -15.88 -35.20 -4.04
N PRO A 169 -17.05 -35.87 -4.03
CA PRO A 169 -18.32 -35.21 -3.72
C PRO A 169 -18.22 -34.55 -2.34
N ALA A 170 -18.61 -33.27 -2.29
CA ALA A 170 -18.65 -32.50 -1.06
C ALA A 170 -19.51 -33.22 0.00
N PRO A 171 -19.06 -33.27 1.26
CA PRO A 171 -19.85 -33.87 2.34
C PRO A 171 -21.19 -33.14 2.46
N THR A 172 -22.27 -33.91 2.49
CA THR A 172 -23.63 -33.43 2.75
C THR A 172 -23.64 -32.61 4.04
N PRO A 173 -24.17 -31.38 4.05
CA PRO A 173 -24.22 -30.57 5.26
C PRO A 173 -25.04 -31.28 6.33
N VAL A 174 -24.37 -31.66 7.43
CA VAL A 174 -25.02 -32.15 8.65
C VAL A 174 -25.84 -30.99 9.21
N ALA A 175 -27.15 -31.22 9.37
CA ALA A 175 -28.06 -30.25 9.94
C ALA A 175 -27.54 -29.79 11.32
N PRO A 176 -27.40 -28.47 11.55
CA PRO A 176 -26.90 -27.96 12.83
C PRO A 176 -27.86 -28.35 13.96
N ALA A 177 -27.29 -28.87 15.05
CA ALA A 177 -28.00 -29.11 16.29
C ALA A 177 -28.67 -27.80 16.78
N PRO A 178 -29.86 -27.87 17.39
CA PRO A 178 -30.60 -26.70 17.84
C PRO A 178 -29.75 -25.89 18.83
N ARG A 179 -29.39 -24.67 18.41
CA ARG A 179 -28.68 -23.69 19.23
C ARG A 179 -29.57 -23.32 20.40
N ALA A 180 -29.09 -23.57 21.63
CA ALA A 180 -29.76 -23.12 22.83
C ALA A 180 -29.97 -21.59 22.77
N GLU A 181 -31.22 -21.19 22.96
CA GLU A 181 -31.67 -19.80 22.94
C GLU A 181 -30.95 -19.01 24.06
N PRO A 182 -30.27 -17.90 23.73
CA PRO A 182 -29.63 -17.07 24.75
C PRO A 182 -30.68 -16.52 25.74
N PRO A 183 -30.37 -16.45 27.05
CA PRO A 183 -31.27 -15.87 28.03
C PRO A 183 -31.60 -14.41 27.65
N ALA A 184 -32.88 -14.07 27.69
CA ALA A 184 -33.39 -12.76 27.32
C ALA A 184 -32.66 -11.64 28.09
N PRO A 185 -32.30 -10.53 27.43
CA PRO A 185 -31.66 -9.40 28.08
C PRO A 185 -32.59 -8.80 29.16
N PRO A 186 -32.04 -8.36 30.31
CA PRO A 186 -32.83 -7.77 31.37
C PRO A 186 -33.52 -6.49 30.88
N ALA A 187 -34.79 -6.33 31.28
CA ALA A 187 -35.63 -5.21 30.89
C ALA A 187 -34.96 -3.86 31.22
N PRO A 188 -35.06 -2.85 30.32
CA PRO A 188 -34.49 -1.53 30.53
C PRO A 188 -35.10 -0.88 31.78
N ARG A 189 -34.23 -0.33 32.64
CA ARG A 189 -34.66 0.47 33.80
C ARG A 189 -35.42 1.72 33.33
N PRO A 190 -36.49 2.13 34.03
CA PRO A 190 -37.23 3.34 33.72
C PRO A 190 -36.32 4.57 33.74
N ALA A 191 -36.41 5.40 32.69
CA ALA A 191 -35.73 6.68 32.61
C ALA A 191 -36.27 7.64 33.69
N PRO A 192 -35.41 8.47 34.31
CA PRO A 192 -35.85 9.53 35.21
C PRO A 192 -36.69 10.58 34.46
N PRO A 193 -37.66 11.22 35.14
CA PRO A 193 -38.56 12.20 34.54
C PRO A 193 -37.78 13.43 34.03
N ALA A 194 -38.12 13.84 32.80
CA ALA A 194 -37.56 15.01 32.14
C ALA A 194 -37.90 16.31 32.89
N GLU A 195 -36.88 17.09 33.23
CA GLU A 195 -37.03 18.45 33.73
C GLU A 195 -37.55 19.36 32.60
N LEU A 196 -38.58 20.14 32.94
CA LEU A 196 -39.28 21.05 32.03
C LEU A 196 -38.38 22.24 31.64
N PRO A 197 -38.34 22.66 30.36
CA PRO A 197 -37.60 23.84 29.95
C PRO A 197 -38.28 25.14 30.42
N VAL A 198 -37.49 25.97 31.10
CA VAL A 198 -37.87 27.32 31.54
C VAL A 198 -37.86 28.28 30.35
N SER A 199 -38.93 29.08 30.29
CA SER A 199 -39.28 30.09 29.29
C SER A 199 -38.14 30.99 28.79
N ALA A 200 -38.04 31.12 27.47
CA ALA A 200 -37.26 32.18 26.81
C ALA A 200 -38.07 33.49 26.72
N PRO A 201 -37.43 34.68 26.85
CA PRO A 201 -38.09 35.97 26.73
C PRO A 201 -38.34 36.40 25.26
N PRO A 202 -39.33 37.28 25.00
CA PRO A 202 -39.76 37.67 23.65
C PRO A 202 -38.79 38.64 22.97
N VAL A 203 -38.38 38.31 21.74
CA VAL A 203 -37.58 39.18 20.87
C VAL A 203 -38.49 40.21 20.18
N LYS A 204 -38.15 41.48 20.36
CA LYS A 204 -38.74 42.66 19.71
C LYS A 204 -38.55 42.59 18.19
N ALA A 205 -39.65 42.78 17.47
CA ALA A 205 -39.69 43.02 16.03
C ALA A 205 -39.18 44.44 15.67
N ALA A 206 -38.40 44.54 14.60
CA ALA A 206 -38.09 45.77 13.85
C ALA A 206 -37.56 45.40 12.42
N PRO A 207 -37.49 46.31 11.43
CA PRO A 207 -38.36 46.35 10.24
C PRO A 207 -37.66 45.96 8.91
N PRO A 208 -38.37 45.97 7.76
CA PRO A 208 -37.92 45.36 6.50
C PRO A 208 -37.06 46.27 5.58
N THR A 209 -36.12 45.60 4.88
CA THR A 209 -35.54 45.82 3.53
C THR A 209 -35.06 47.21 3.09
N PRO A 210 -33.94 47.24 2.35
CA PRO A 210 -34.00 47.80 1.00
C PRO A 210 -33.58 46.81 -0.09
N ARG A 211 -34.43 46.77 -1.11
CA ARG A 211 -34.32 46.11 -2.41
C ARG A 211 -33.25 46.81 -3.24
N VAL A 212 -32.21 46.10 -3.67
CA VAL A 212 -31.21 46.60 -4.62
C VAL A 212 -31.68 46.27 -6.04
N GLU A 213 -31.83 47.31 -6.85
CA GLU A 213 -32.13 47.26 -8.28
C GLU A 213 -30.93 46.76 -9.10
N PRO A 214 -31.15 46.02 -10.20
CA PRO A 214 -30.12 45.60 -11.12
C PRO A 214 -29.87 46.68 -12.19
N THR A 215 -28.62 47.16 -12.30
CA THR A 215 -28.18 48.04 -13.39
C THR A 215 -27.16 47.34 -14.26
N ALA A 216 -27.60 46.93 -15.44
CA ALA A 216 -26.87 46.89 -16.71
C ALA A 216 -27.88 47.38 -17.77
N PRO A 217 -27.51 47.96 -18.94
CA PRO A 217 -26.27 47.76 -19.71
C PRO A 217 -25.68 49.03 -20.38
N ALA A 218 -24.46 48.96 -20.93
CA ALA A 218 -24.04 49.80 -22.07
C ALA A 218 -22.79 49.24 -22.78
N THR A 219 -23.05 48.62 -23.93
CA THR A 219 -22.36 48.65 -25.25
C THR A 219 -20.82 48.71 -25.43
N PRO A 220 -20.31 48.00 -26.46
CA PRO A 220 -18.92 48.05 -26.92
C PRO A 220 -18.69 49.21 -27.91
N VAL A 221 -17.47 49.72 -27.97
CA VAL A 221 -17.00 50.56 -29.09
C VAL A 221 -15.82 49.84 -29.74
N ALA A 222 -16.01 49.53 -31.01
CA ALA A 222 -14.99 49.08 -31.94
C ALA A 222 -14.44 50.27 -32.75
N ASP A 223 -13.24 50.05 -33.26
CA ASP A 223 -12.58 50.59 -34.45
C ASP A 223 -11.69 51.84 -34.44
N ALA A 224 -10.53 51.60 -35.08
CA ALA A 224 -9.61 52.49 -35.81
C ALA A 224 -8.90 53.59 -34.99
N ASP A 225 -7.65 53.97 -35.20
CA ASP A 225 -6.82 53.96 -36.40
C ASP A 225 -5.35 54.20 -36.00
N ALA A 226 -4.43 53.91 -36.92
CA ALA A 226 -2.98 53.92 -36.76
C ALA A 226 -2.36 55.31 -36.48
N ALA A 227 -1.40 55.36 -35.56
CA ALA A 227 -0.30 56.33 -35.60
C ALA A 227 0.99 55.70 -35.04
N PRO A 228 2.14 55.84 -35.72
CA PRO A 228 3.40 55.28 -35.24
C PRO A 228 3.91 56.06 -34.02
N LEU A 229 4.12 55.36 -32.90
CA LEU A 229 4.67 55.95 -31.69
C LEU A 229 6.15 56.38 -31.91
N PRO A 230 6.55 57.59 -31.48
CA PRO A 230 7.93 58.05 -31.56
C PRO A 230 8.82 57.25 -30.60
N MET A 231 9.96 56.78 -31.10
CA MET A 231 10.94 56.04 -30.29
C MET A 231 11.35 56.81 -29.02
N PRO A 232 11.37 56.16 -27.84
CA PRO A 232 11.86 56.79 -26.62
C PRO A 232 13.37 56.98 -26.72
N ARG A 233 13.80 58.24 -26.65
CA ARG A 233 15.22 58.60 -26.50
C ARG A 233 15.74 58.00 -25.21
N ARG A 234 16.84 57.23 -25.31
CA ARG A 234 17.60 56.67 -24.18
C ARG A 234 17.81 57.72 -23.08
N ALA A 235 17.12 57.52 -21.95
CA ALA A 235 17.37 58.29 -20.75
C ALA A 235 18.72 57.90 -20.15
N LYS A 236 19.46 58.91 -19.70
CA LYS A 236 20.73 58.81 -18.96
C LYS A 236 20.57 57.89 -17.74
N PRO A 237 21.57 57.04 -17.41
CA PRO A 237 21.49 56.16 -16.25
C PRO A 237 21.36 57.00 -14.97
N ARG A 238 20.21 56.89 -14.29
CA ARG A 238 19.98 57.44 -12.96
C ARG A 238 20.35 56.39 -11.92
N ASN A 239 21.12 56.82 -10.93
CA ASN A 239 21.64 56.00 -9.83
C ASN A 239 20.54 55.22 -9.09
N VAL A 240 20.72 53.91 -8.98
CA VAL A 240 19.82 52.92 -8.36
C VAL A 240 20.06 52.82 -6.85
N ARG A 241 19.95 53.94 -6.12
CA ARG A 241 20.17 53.96 -4.66
C ARG A 241 19.03 54.60 -3.84
N GLY A 242 17.80 54.60 -4.38
CA GLY A 242 16.69 55.34 -3.77
C GLY A 242 15.34 54.62 -3.70
N TYR A 243 15.27 53.29 -3.67
CA TYR A 243 13.98 52.57 -3.67
C TYR A 243 13.59 51.88 -2.35
N THR A 244 14.18 52.23 -1.22
CA THR A 244 13.84 51.60 0.07
C THR A 244 13.26 52.53 1.15
N GLU A 245 13.13 53.84 0.91
CA GLU A 245 12.65 54.77 1.97
C GLU A 245 11.28 55.42 1.74
N GLU A 246 10.80 55.58 0.49
CA GLU A 246 9.51 56.25 0.23
C GLU A 246 8.29 55.30 0.10
N LEU A 247 8.52 53.98 0.10
CA LEU A 247 7.47 52.96 0.23
C LEU A 247 7.40 52.44 1.68
N GLY A 248 7.59 53.35 2.65
CA GLY A 248 7.47 53.13 4.09
C GLY A 248 6.04 52.88 4.57
N GLY A 249 5.29 52.03 3.88
CA GLY A 249 4.22 51.28 4.51
C GLY A 249 4.90 50.20 5.34
N SER A 250 4.88 50.31 6.66
CA SER A 250 5.18 49.16 7.53
C SER A 250 4.44 47.98 6.92
N PRO A 251 5.10 46.84 6.61
CA PRO A 251 4.43 45.71 5.99
C PRO A 251 3.18 45.48 6.82
N VAL A 252 2.01 45.72 6.20
CA VAL A 252 0.73 45.41 6.83
C VAL A 252 0.93 43.99 7.27
N ALA A 253 0.79 43.73 8.57
CA ALA A 253 1.02 42.41 9.13
C ALA A 253 0.10 41.45 8.37
N ALA A 254 0.60 40.90 7.27
CA ALA A 254 0.02 39.77 6.62
C ALA A 254 -0.09 38.79 7.76
N LYS A 255 -1.27 38.21 7.94
CA LYS A 255 -1.44 37.05 8.82
C LYS A 255 -0.56 35.95 8.24
N THR A 256 0.74 36.04 8.45
CA THR A 256 1.66 34.94 8.33
C THR A 256 1.23 34.03 9.45
N VAL A 257 0.52 32.97 9.10
CA VAL A 257 0.22 31.89 10.02
C VAL A 257 1.57 31.48 10.59
N PRO A 258 1.83 31.69 11.90
CA PRO A 258 3.10 31.29 12.47
C PRO A 258 3.17 29.78 12.28
N LEU A 259 4.10 29.34 11.43
CA LEU A 259 4.48 27.94 11.27
C LEU A 259 5.12 27.52 12.59
N ARG A 260 4.30 27.23 13.58
CA ARG A 260 4.76 26.58 14.80
C ARG A 260 5.04 25.14 14.41
N HIS A 261 6.30 24.87 14.13
CA HIS A 261 6.81 23.52 14.03
C HIS A 261 6.91 22.95 15.44
N ASP A 262 5.75 22.67 16.05
CA ASP A 262 5.66 21.90 17.31
C ASP A 262 5.94 20.40 17.05
N VAL A 263 6.25 20.05 15.80
CA VAL A 263 6.59 18.72 15.33
C VAL A 263 8.09 18.51 15.45
N ASP A 264 8.51 17.40 16.06
CA ASP A 264 9.92 17.04 16.23
C ASP A 264 10.64 16.99 14.86
N PRO A 265 11.74 17.74 14.64
CA PRO A 265 12.49 17.71 13.39
C PRO A 265 12.99 16.31 13.00
N ALA A 266 13.35 15.46 13.98
CA ALA A 266 13.79 14.10 13.70
C ALA A 266 12.64 13.24 13.13
N MET A 267 11.43 13.45 13.65
CA MET A 267 10.23 12.80 13.14
C MET A 267 9.86 13.31 11.74
N MET A 268 10.08 14.59 11.44
CA MET A 268 9.86 15.13 10.09
C MET A 268 10.81 14.54 9.06
N GLU A 269 12.10 14.40 9.40
CA GLU A 269 13.09 13.74 8.53
C GLU A 269 12.70 12.29 8.24
N ASN A 270 12.25 11.58 9.28
CA ASN A 270 11.71 10.24 9.17
C ASN A 270 10.52 10.16 8.18
N LEU A 271 9.58 11.11 8.26
CA LEU A 271 8.44 11.17 7.34
C LEU A 271 8.87 11.48 5.90
N ARG A 272 9.90 12.32 5.70
CA ARG A 272 10.49 12.53 4.36
C ARG A 272 11.08 11.23 3.83
N GLU A 273 11.82 10.49 4.65
CA GLU A 273 12.40 9.21 4.26
C GLU A 273 11.31 8.19 3.90
N ALA A 274 10.22 8.12 4.69
CA ALA A 274 9.07 7.26 4.39
C ALA A 274 8.42 7.58 3.04
N LEU A 275 8.18 8.85 2.74
CA LEU A 275 7.63 9.25 1.43
C LEU A 275 8.62 9.00 0.30
N ALA A 276 9.92 9.22 0.53
CA ALA A 276 10.95 8.97 -0.47
C ALA A 276 11.04 7.49 -0.85
N VAL A 277 10.77 6.56 0.07
CA VAL A 277 10.72 5.10 -0.23
C VAL A 277 9.67 4.77 -1.29
N ILE A 278 8.53 5.48 -1.30
CA ILE A 278 7.49 5.33 -2.33
C ILE A 278 7.69 6.30 -3.52
N GLY A 279 8.81 7.03 -3.57
CA GLY A 279 9.12 7.98 -4.65
C GLY A 279 8.41 9.33 -4.54
N ILE A 280 7.80 9.63 -3.38
CA ILE A 280 7.14 10.92 -3.11
C ILE A 280 8.11 11.84 -2.37
N GLU A 281 8.33 13.05 -2.89
CA GLU A 281 9.18 14.04 -2.23
C GLU A 281 8.32 15.01 -1.41
N MET A 282 8.50 15.06 -0.09
CA MET A 282 7.74 15.98 0.76
C MET A 282 8.26 17.41 0.66
N THR A 283 7.36 18.37 0.48
CA THR A 283 7.69 19.81 0.44
C THR A 283 7.52 20.46 1.82
N PHE A 284 7.95 21.72 1.97
CA PHE A 284 7.65 22.52 3.18
C PHE A 284 6.15 22.69 3.44
N ALA A 285 5.31 22.63 2.40
CA ALA A 285 3.87 22.67 2.56
C ALA A 285 3.34 21.37 3.17
N GLY A 286 3.96 20.23 2.86
CA GLY A 286 3.68 18.95 3.51
C GLY A 286 4.02 18.98 4.98
N GLU A 287 5.14 19.59 5.35
CA GLU A 287 5.51 19.78 6.76
C GLU A 287 4.49 20.63 7.51
N ALA A 288 4.01 21.71 6.89
CA ALA A 288 2.96 22.57 7.45
C ALA A 288 1.62 21.83 7.59
N LEU A 289 1.26 21.01 6.59
CA LEU A 289 0.04 20.20 6.61
C LEU A 289 0.09 19.15 7.73
N ILE A 290 1.21 18.44 7.89
CA ILE A 290 1.40 17.48 8.98
C ILE A 290 1.25 18.16 10.33
N ALA A 291 1.93 19.30 10.53
CA ALA A 291 1.84 20.06 11.76
C ALA A 291 0.39 20.51 12.07
N ASP A 292 -0.36 20.99 11.07
CA ASP A 292 -1.77 21.35 11.25
C ASP A 292 -2.64 20.14 11.64
N ARG A 293 -2.49 18.99 10.96
CA ARG A 293 -3.28 17.79 11.25
C ARG A 293 -2.96 17.23 12.64
N MET A 294 -1.68 17.12 12.99
CA MET A 294 -1.27 16.68 14.32
C MET A 294 -1.72 17.66 15.41
N GLY A 295 -1.69 18.97 15.14
CA GLY A 295 -2.23 20.00 16.04
C GLY A 295 -3.75 19.87 16.26
N ARG A 296 -4.47 19.24 15.33
CA ARG A 296 -5.91 18.90 15.44
C ARG A 296 -6.16 17.51 16.04
N GLY A 297 -5.11 16.81 16.48
CA GLY A 297 -5.19 15.50 17.12
C GLY A 297 -5.16 14.31 16.16
N ALA A 298 -4.85 14.52 14.88
CA ALA A 298 -4.64 13.41 13.95
C ALA A 298 -3.39 12.61 14.33
N SER A 299 -3.43 11.30 14.12
CA SER A 299 -2.22 10.47 14.24
C SER A 299 -1.22 10.81 13.13
N ILE A 300 0.05 10.42 13.31
CA ILE A 300 1.10 10.63 12.31
C ILE A 300 0.74 9.91 11.00
N GLY A 301 0.17 8.70 11.10
CA GLY A 301 -0.29 7.92 9.95
C GLY A 301 -1.40 8.61 9.17
N GLU A 302 -2.38 9.20 9.86
CA GLU A 302 -3.47 9.98 9.24
C GLU A 302 -2.95 11.28 8.61
N ALA A 303 -2.00 11.95 9.25
CA ALA A 303 -1.39 13.14 8.68
C ALA A 303 -0.64 12.79 7.37
N LEU A 304 0.05 11.65 7.35
CA LEU A 304 0.77 11.16 6.18
C LEU A 304 -0.18 10.75 5.04
N SER A 305 -1.28 10.06 5.33
CA SER A 305 -2.29 9.70 4.31
C SER A 305 -2.90 10.95 3.68
N GLN A 306 -3.12 12.01 4.48
CA GLN A 306 -3.60 13.30 3.99
C GLN A 306 -2.57 13.99 3.09
N VAL A 307 -1.27 13.98 3.42
CA VAL A 307 -0.22 14.54 2.55
C VAL A 307 -0.26 13.89 1.16
N VAL A 308 -0.35 12.57 1.12
CA VAL A 308 -0.44 11.82 -0.14
C VAL A 308 -1.73 12.15 -0.88
N LEU A 309 -2.89 12.12 -0.20
CA LEU A 309 -4.18 12.44 -0.81
C LEU A 309 -4.17 13.83 -1.47
N PHE A 310 -3.62 14.83 -0.78
CA PHE A 310 -3.52 16.19 -1.31
C PHE A 310 -2.50 16.32 -2.44
N ALA A 311 -1.38 15.59 -2.40
CA ALA A 311 -0.44 15.56 -3.51
C ALA A 311 -1.10 15.05 -4.81
N PHE A 312 -1.89 13.98 -4.72
CA PHE A 312 -2.69 13.50 -5.85
C PHE A 312 -3.77 14.49 -6.28
N ALA A 313 -4.44 15.17 -5.35
CA ALA A 313 -5.43 16.20 -5.70
C ALA A 313 -4.81 17.37 -6.49
N HIS A 314 -3.61 17.82 -6.09
CA HIS A 314 -2.85 18.84 -6.83
C HIS A 314 -2.46 18.34 -8.22
N ALA A 315 -1.91 17.13 -8.33
CA ALA A 315 -1.54 16.53 -9.61
C ALA A 315 -2.74 16.42 -10.56
N VAL A 316 -3.90 15.97 -10.05
CA VAL A 316 -5.13 15.88 -10.84
C VAL A 316 -5.62 17.26 -11.30
N ALA A 317 -5.56 18.27 -10.44
CA ALA A 317 -5.97 19.63 -10.80
C ALA A 317 -5.01 20.27 -11.80
N GLU A 318 -3.71 19.94 -11.75
CA GLU A 318 -2.72 20.36 -12.74
C GLU A 318 -2.93 19.64 -14.08
N ASP A 319 -3.17 18.34 -14.06
CA ASP A 319 -3.49 17.53 -15.24
C ASP A 319 -4.67 18.10 -16.03
N ALA A 320 -5.73 18.47 -15.31
CA ALA A 320 -6.93 19.05 -15.90
C ALA A 320 -6.64 20.37 -16.64
N ARG A 321 -5.64 21.13 -16.18
CA ARG A 321 -5.20 22.37 -16.84
C ARG A 321 -4.26 22.08 -18.02
N ALA A 322 -3.49 21.00 -17.95
CA ALA A 322 -2.54 20.57 -18.98
C ALA A 322 -3.16 19.71 -20.09
N GLY A 323 -4.41 19.27 -19.93
CA GLY A 323 -5.14 18.50 -20.95
C GLY A 323 -5.08 16.97 -20.77
N GLU A 324 -5.14 16.48 -19.53
CA GLU A 324 -5.37 15.06 -19.18
C GLU A 324 -4.25 14.07 -19.61
N GLN A 325 -2.98 14.48 -19.43
CA GLN A 325 -1.81 13.67 -19.79
C GLN A 325 -1.38 12.68 -18.70
N LEU A 326 -1.60 12.99 -17.42
CA LEU A 326 -1.12 12.18 -16.28
C LEU A 326 -1.72 10.78 -16.24
N GLN A 327 -2.97 10.61 -16.69
CA GLN A 327 -3.59 9.28 -16.69
C GLN A 327 -2.92 8.34 -17.69
N ALA A 328 -2.40 8.88 -18.80
CA ALA A 328 -1.59 8.12 -19.76
C ALA A 328 -0.20 7.74 -19.21
N LEU A 329 0.30 8.43 -18.19
CA LEU A 329 1.60 8.19 -17.55
C LEU A 329 1.55 7.10 -16.46
N GLY A 330 0.42 6.45 -16.23
CA GLY A 330 0.31 5.36 -15.26
C GLY A 330 0.02 5.81 -13.83
N LEU A 331 -0.60 6.98 -13.64
CA LEU A 331 -0.99 7.49 -12.31
C LEU A 331 -1.82 6.48 -11.49
N THR A 332 -2.72 5.73 -12.15
CA THR A 332 -3.57 4.72 -11.50
C THR A 332 -2.75 3.56 -10.97
N ASP A 333 -1.79 3.04 -11.75
CA ASP A 333 -0.93 1.92 -11.32
C ASP A 333 -0.05 2.34 -10.14
N TYR A 334 0.50 3.55 -10.19
CA TYR A 334 1.27 4.09 -9.07
C TYR A 334 0.44 4.25 -7.80
N ALA A 335 -0.82 4.70 -7.93
CA ALA A 335 -1.72 4.82 -6.78
C ALA A 335 -2.04 3.47 -6.14
N VAL A 336 -2.14 2.39 -6.92
CA VAL A 336 -2.32 1.02 -6.39
C VAL A 336 -1.15 0.65 -5.48
N ASP A 337 0.09 0.92 -5.91
CA ASP A 337 1.29 0.62 -5.12
C ASP A 337 1.32 1.44 -3.82
N VAL A 338 0.96 2.72 -3.90
CA VAL A 338 0.87 3.61 -2.73
C VAL A 338 -0.19 3.10 -1.75
N ILE A 339 -1.38 2.74 -2.23
CA ILE A 339 -2.48 2.20 -1.40
C ILE A 339 -2.02 0.91 -0.71
N ALA A 340 -1.36 0.01 -1.44
CA ALA A 340 -0.84 -1.24 -0.88
C ALA A 340 0.19 -0.98 0.24
N GLU A 341 1.01 0.07 0.15
CA GLU A 341 1.92 0.45 1.23
C GLU A 341 1.16 0.98 2.46
N PHE A 342 0.13 1.82 2.26
CA PHE A 342 -0.70 2.30 3.37
C PHE A 342 -1.49 1.17 4.05
N GLU A 343 -1.98 0.18 3.29
CA GLU A 343 -2.62 -1.00 3.87
C GLU A 343 -1.65 -1.80 4.74
N ARG A 344 -0.38 -1.93 4.35
CA ARG A 344 0.66 -2.55 5.21
C ARG A 344 0.85 -1.78 6.52
N LEU A 345 0.76 -0.44 6.49
CA LEU A 345 0.85 0.40 7.68
C LEU A 345 -0.37 0.25 8.59
N ARG A 346 -1.57 0.14 8.01
CA ARG A 346 -2.81 -0.15 8.75
C ARG A 346 -2.75 -1.51 9.41
N ASP A 347 -2.39 -2.54 8.65
CA ASP A 347 -2.32 -3.92 9.16
C ASP A 347 -1.23 -4.07 10.24
N ALA A 348 -0.24 -3.16 10.25
CA ALA A 348 0.74 -3.01 11.30
C ALA A 348 0.23 -2.26 12.55
N GLY A 349 -0.96 -1.66 12.50
CA GLY A 349 -1.57 -0.90 13.60
C GLY A 349 -1.04 0.53 13.74
N GLU A 350 -0.35 1.06 12.74
CA GLU A 350 0.27 2.40 12.79
C GLU A 350 -0.72 3.52 12.40
N ILE A 351 -1.81 3.17 11.73
CA ILE A 351 -2.84 4.09 11.24
C ILE A 351 -4.21 3.57 11.66
N ASP A 352 -5.07 4.46 12.13
CA ASP A 352 -6.47 4.13 12.40
C ASP A 352 -7.19 3.74 11.10
N GLY A 353 -7.91 2.61 11.15
CA GLY A 353 -8.50 1.99 9.96
C GLY A 353 -9.59 2.84 9.32
N ASP A 354 -10.45 3.48 10.11
CA ASP A 354 -11.64 4.17 9.59
C ASP A 354 -11.26 5.38 8.75
N ARG A 355 -10.30 6.17 9.25
CA ARG A 355 -9.82 7.36 8.55
C ARG A 355 -9.02 6.99 7.31
N LEU A 356 -8.15 6.00 7.40
CA LEU A 356 -7.37 5.57 6.25
C LEU A 356 -8.27 5.04 5.14
N GLU A 357 -9.28 4.23 5.46
CA GLU A 357 -10.22 3.74 4.47
C GLU A 357 -10.98 4.86 3.76
N GLU A 358 -11.35 5.92 4.48
CA GLU A 358 -11.94 7.11 3.86
C GLU A 358 -10.96 7.77 2.88
N ASP A 359 -9.71 7.96 3.28
CA ASP A 359 -8.68 8.58 2.44
C ASP A 359 -8.35 7.72 1.21
N MET A 360 -8.30 6.39 1.35
CA MET A 360 -8.07 5.48 0.22
C MET A 360 -9.26 5.47 -0.75
N ARG A 361 -10.51 5.55 -0.27
CA ARG A 361 -11.69 5.73 -1.15
C ARG A 361 -11.64 7.04 -1.93
N ARG A 362 -11.21 8.13 -1.29
CA ARG A 362 -11.01 9.42 -1.94
C ARG A 362 -9.88 9.35 -2.98
N LEU A 363 -8.76 8.70 -2.63
CA LEU A 363 -7.64 8.50 -3.54
C LEU A 363 -8.05 7.69 -4.78
N TRP A 364 -8.81 6.60 -4.60
CA TRP A 364 -9.38 5.82 -5.71
C TRP A 364 -10.27 6.67 -6.62
N THR A 365 -11.08 7.56 -6.05
CA THR A 365 -11.89 8.51 -6.83
C THR A 365 -11.03 9.50 -7.62
N LEU A 366 -9.90 9.97 -7.05
CA LEU A 366 -8.97 10.90 -7.72
C LEU A 366 -8.22 10.26 -8.90
N VAL A 367 -7.92 8.97 -8.84
CA VAL A 367 -7.12 8.27 -9.87
C VAL A 367 -7.96 7.47 -10.85
N GLY A 368 -9.27 7.39 -10.62
CA GLY A 368 -10.22 6.74 -11.51
C GLY A 368 -10.68 7.64 -12.66
N ASP A 369 -11.27 7.03 -13.68
CA ASP A 369 -11.89 7.71 -14.82
C ASP A 369 -13.34 8.14 -14.51
N SER A 370 -13.52 8.81 -13.37
CA SER A 370 -14.84 9.28 -12.91
C SER A 370 -14.98 10.78 -13.16
N PRO A 371 -16.15 11.29 -13.58
CA PRO A 371 -16.40 12.74 -13.61
C PRO A 371 -16.28 13.38 -12.22
N ASP A 372 -16.40 12.60 -11.15
CA ASP A 372 -16.24 13.07 -9.77
C ASP A 372 -14.78 13.36 -9.40
N ARG A 373 -13.80 12.87 -10.19
CA ARG A 373 -12.36 13.07 -9.97
C ARG A 373 -12.01 14.55 -9.82
N LEU A 374 -12.39 15.38 -10.79
CA LEU A 374 -12.09 16.82 -10.78
C LEU A 374 -12.81 17.54 -9.66
N ARG A 375 -14.07 17.19 -9.43
CA ARG A 375 -14.88 17.79 -8.36
C ARG A 375 -14.29 17.49 -6.98
N LEU A 376 -13.84 16.27 -6.75
CA LEU A 376 -13.18 15.87 -5.50
C LEU A 376 -11.83 16.59 -5.33
N ALA A 377 -11.04 16.71 -6.39
CA ALA A 377 -9.80 17.48 -6.35
C ALA A 377 -10.07 18.94 -5.96
N GLU A 378 -11.05 19.59 -6.61
CA GLU A 378 -11.46 20.95 -6.27
C GLU A 378 -11.96 21.08 -4.83
N GLU A 379 -12.74 20.11 -4.33
CA GLU A 379 -13.21 20.09 -2.95
C GLU A 379 -12.04 20.00 -1.95
N LEU A 380 -11.10 19.08 -2.18
CA LEU A 380 -9.92 18.93 -1.32
C LEU A 380 -9.08 20.21 -1.32
N LEU A 381 -8.87 20.83 -2.48
CA LEU A 381 -8.08 22.04 -2.63
C LEU A 381 -8.73 23.29 -2.01
N GLN A 382 -9.95 23.21 -1.48
CA GLN A 382 -10.53 24.27 -0.64
C GLN A 382 -9.96 24.26 0.79
N ASP A 383 -9.23 23.22 1.19
CA ASP A 383 -8.56 23.21 2.49
C ASP A 383 -7.51 24.33 2.58
N PRO A 384 -7.55 25.16 3.64
CA PRO A 384 -6.71 26.35 3.72
C PRO A 384 -5.21 26.06 3.91
N VAL A 385 -4.83 24.82 4.23
CA VAL A 385 -3.43 24.41 4.41
C VAL A 385 -2.99 23.53 3.24
N GLY A 386 -3.72 22.43 2.99
CA GLY A 386 -3.37 21.47 1.96
C GLY A 386 -3.64 21.96 0.53
N GLY A 387 -4.58 22.89 0.35
CA GLY A 387 -4.98 23.40 -0.97
C GLY A 387 -4.09 24.50 -1.54
N LEU A 388 -3.29 25.18 -0.71
CA LEU A 388 -2.50 26.34 -1.14
C LEU A 388 -1.34 25.98 -2.07
N THR A 389 -0.64 24.90 -1.75
CA THR A 389 0.56 24.45 -2.46
C THR A 389 0.68 22.93 -2.33
N PRO A 390 1.27 22.24 -3.32
CA PRO A 390 1.46 20.79 -3.26
C PRO A 390 2.25 20.37 -2.00
N PRO A 391 1.67 19.55 -1.10
CA PRO A 391 2.35 19.13 0.12
C PRO A 391 3.46 18.12 -0.15
N ALA A 392 3.38 17.41 -1.27
CA ALA A 392 4.42 16.54 -1.76
C ALA A 392 4.40 16.51 -3.29
N LEU A 393 5.52 16.12 -3.89
CA LEU A 393 5.70 15.96 -5.32
C LEU A 393 5.69 14.47 -5.66
N LEU A 394 4.90 14.11 -6.67
CA LEU A 394 4.90 12.76 -7.25
C LEU A 394 6.25 12.46 -7.93
N PRO A 395 6.57 11.18 -8.20
CA PRO A 395 7.74 10.79 -8.98
C PRO A 395 7.88 11.59 -10.28
N GLU A 396 9.11 11.86 -10.70
CA GLU A 396 9.40 12.67 -11.90
C GLU A 396 8.75 12.10 -13.17
N ASP A 397 8.67 10.77 -13.29
CA ASP A 397 8.06 10.09 -14.43
C ASP A 397 6.54 10.36 -14.57
N LEU A 398 5.89 10.81 -13.49
CA LEU A 398 4.49 11.18 -13.46
C LEU A 398 4.29 12.69 -13.61
N ARG A 399 5.34 13.50 -13.63
CA ARG A 399 5.19 14.95 -13.77
C ARG A 399 4.98 15.31 -15.25
N PRO A 400 4.05 16.24 -15.56
CA PRO A 400 3.95 16.75 -16.92
C PRO A 400 5.30 17.38 -17.31
N VAL A 401 5.80 17.03 -18.49
CA VAL A 401 7.06 17.58 -19.01
C VAL A 401 6.83 19.06 -19.27
N GLU A 402 7.43 19.94 -18.45
CA GLU A 402 7.44 21.37 -18.74
C GLU A 402 8.24 21.59 -20.04
N GLU A 403 7.55 21.87 -21.15
CA GLU A 403 8.19 22.29 -22.40
C GLU A 403 9.01 23.56 -22.10
N SER A 404 10.34 23.40 -22.01
CA SER A 404 11.30 24.43 -21.63
C SER A 404 11.66 25.40 -22.76
#